data_AF-A0A0P7VK26-F1
#
_entry.id   AF-A0A0P7VK26-F1
#
_cell.length_a   1.000
_cell.length_b   1.000
_cell.length_c   1.000
_cell.angle_alpha   90.00
_cell.angle_beta   90.00
_cell.angle_gamma   90.00
#
_symmetry.space_group_name_H-M   'P 1'
#
loop_
_entity.id
_entity.type
_entity.pdbx_description
1 polymer ?
#
loop_
_entity_poly.entity_id
_entity_poly.type
_entity_poly.pdbx_seq_one_letter_code
_entity_poly.pdbx_strand_id
1 'polypeptide(L)'
;MCDTTQGTAKGDILIENDRVRVTRWSFAAKGDNTGWHRHEHDYVVIPQFDGTLEIKLPGGERTTAELRTGEPYYRPLGTEHEVISGNDFPCAFIEVELMDRKG
;
A
#
# COMPACT_ATOMS: atom_id res chain seq x y z
N MET A 1 -15.41 11.77 -14.53
CA MET A 1 -15.80 11.64 -13.11
C MET A 1 -14.69 10.83 -12.46
N CYS A 2 -13.66 11.48 -11.91
CA CYS A 2 -12.60 10.78 -11.19
C CYS A 2 -13.15 10.45 -9.81
N ASP A 3 -13.60 9.21 -9.65
CA ASP A 3 -14.15 8.68 -8.41
C ASP A 3 -12.98 8.39 -7.45
N THR A 4 -12.45 9.43 -6.81
CA THR A 4 -11.51 9.25 -5.70
C THR A 4 -12.32 9.07 -4.43
N THR A 5 -12.87 7.87 -4.26
CA THR A 5 -13.35 7.43 -2.95
C THR A 5 -12.16 7.45 -1.99
N GLN A 6 -12.29 8.24 -0.92
CA GLN A 6 -11.32 8.23 0.18
C GLN A 6 -11.30 6.81 0.75
N GLY A 7 -10.12 6.18 0.72
CA GLY A 7 -9.94 4.84 1.27
C GLY A 7 -10.28 4.76 2.76
N THR A 8 -10.64 3.57 3.23
CA THR A 8 -10.91 3.31 4.66
C THR A 8 -9.68 2.86 5.43
N ALA A 9 -8.60 2.49 4.73
CA ALA A 9 -7.32 2.16 5.35
C ALA A 9 -6.69 3.40 6.01
N LYS A 10 -6.07 3.19 7.16
CA LYS A 10 -5.40 4.26 7.92
C LYS A 10 -3.90 4.25 7.65
N GLY A 11 -3.38 5.35 7.09
CA GLY A 11 -1.94 5.58 6.95
C GLY A 11 -1.39 6.38 8.14
N ASP A 12 -0.54 5.75 8.96
CA ASP A 12 0.23 6.42 10.02
C ASP A 12 1.67 6.67 9.53
N ILE A 13 2.09 7.92 9.42
CA ILE A 13 3.50 8.26 9.13
C ILE A 13 4.33 7.96 10.38
N LEU A 14 5.28 7.04 10.26
CA LEU A 14 6.19 6.63 11.32
C LEU A 14 7.53 7.37 11.26
N ILE A 15 8.03 7.60 10.04
CA ILE A 15 9.28 8.33 9.77
C ILE A 15 9.05 9.18 8.55
N GLU A 16 9.49 10.44 8.59
CA GLU A 16 9.53 11.31 7.41
C GLU A 16 10.79 12.16 7.49
N ASN A 17 11.63 12.07 6.45
CA ASN A 17 12.82 12.89 6.28
C ASN A 17 13.15 13.02 4.79
N ASP A 18 14.29 13.64 4.51
CA ASP A 18 14.81 13.97 3.19
C ASP A 18 15.13 12.75 2.31
N ARG A 19 15.10 11.54 2.87
CA ARG A 19 15.55 10.29 2.24
C ARG A 19 14.44 9.26 2.15
N VAL A 20 13.55 9.23 3.13
CA VAL A 20 12.48 8.23 3.23
C VAL A 20 11.22 8.81 3.84
N ARG A 21 10.07 8.30 3.37
CA ARG A 21 8.84 8.30 4.15
C ARG A 21 8.48 6.86 4.47
N VAL A 22 8.22 6.60 5.75
CA VAL A 22 7.78 5.29 6.24
C VAL A 22 6.37 5.44 6.76
N THR A 23 5.43 4.77 6.11
CA THR A 23 4.01 4.78 6.45
C THR A 23 3.57 3.38 6.85
N ARG A 24 2.85 3.25 7.96
CA ARG A 24 2.11 2.02 8.28
C ARG A 24 0.69 2.16 7.76
N TRP A 25 0.33 1.32 6.81
CA TRP A 25 -1.04 1.19 6.32
C TRP A 25 -1.77 0.10 7.10
N SER A 26 -2.87 0.46 7.76
CA SER A 26 -3.67 -0.44 8.60
C SER A 26 -5.08 -0.62 8.05
N PHE A 27 -5.53 -1.86 7.99
CA PHE A 27 -6.86 -2.28 7.58
C PHE A 27 -7.55 -2.91 8.80
N ALA A 28 -8.73 -2.43 9.18
CA ALA A 28 -9.45 -2.90 10.35
C ALA A 28 -10.29 -4.15 10.05
N ALA A 29 -10.79 -4.28 8.82
CA ALA A 29 -11.63 -5.40 8.40
C ALA A 29 -11.44 -5.76 6.92
N LYS A 30 -12.01 -6.90 6.52
CA LYS A 30 -12.08 -7.32 5.13
C LYS A 30 -12.77 -6.26 4.27
N GLY A 31 -12.18 -5.96 3.10
CA GLY A 31 -12.71 -4.96 2.18
C GLY A 31 -12.27 -3.53 2.47
N ASP A 32 -11.58 -3.28 3.60
CA ASP A 32 -10.92 -1.99 3.79
C ASP A 32 -9.90 -1.75 2.68
N ASN A 33 -9.76 -0.50 2.25
CA ASN A 33 -8.97 -0.18 1.08
C ASN A 33 -8.24 1.15 1.19
N THR A 34 -7.16 1.30 0.42
CA THR A 34 -6.38 2.54 0.37
C THR A 34 -7.01 3.63 -0.50
N GLY A 35 -8.09 3.33 -1.23
CA GLY A 35 -8.56 4.14 -2.34
C GLY A 35 -7.62 4.06 -3.55
N TRP A 36 -8.12 4.53 -4.70
CA TRP A 36 -7.31 4.59 -5.92
C TRP A 36 -6.18 5.61 -5.77
N HIS A 37 -4.94 5.20 -6.01
CA HIS A 37 -3.77 6.07 -5.89
C HIS A 37 -2.66 5.72 -6.87
N ARG A 38 -1.74 6.67 -7.04
CA ARG A 38 -0.51 6.53 -7.84
C ARG A 38 0.68 6.82 -6.96
N HIS A 39 1.68 5.95 -7.00
CA HIS A 39 2.94 6.12 -6.26
C HIS A 39 3.84 7.15 -6.93
N GLU A 40 4.29 8.15 -6.18
CA GLU A 40 5.20 9.20 -6.67
C GLU A 40 6.68 8.85 -6.49
N HIS A 41 6.97 7.75 -5.80
CA HIS A 41 8.31 7.27 -5.49
C HIS A 41 8.42 5.76 -5.69
N ASP A 42 9.64 5.30 -5.88
CA ASP A 42 9.97 3.89 -5.67
C ASP A 42 9.71 3.51 -4.21
N TYR A 43 9.24 2.29 -3.97
CA TYR A 43 8.91 1.89 -2.61
C TYR A 43 9.14 0.40 -2.33
N VAL A 44 9.32 0.12 -1.05
CA VAL A 44 9.39 -1.23 -0.49
C VAL A 44 8.21 -1.44 0.43
N VAL A 45 7.52 -2.58 0.28
CA VAL A 45 6.49 -3.03 1.21
C VAL A 45 7.06 -4.13 2.09
N ILE A 46 6.78 -4.05 3.38
CA ILE A 46 7.15 -5.05 4.40
C ILE A 46 5.86 -5.48 5.10
N PRO A 47 5.30 -6.65 4.77
CA PRO A 47 4.11 -7.17 5.42
C PRO A 47 4.32 -7.42 6.91
N GLN A 48 3.32 -7.10 7.73
CA GLN A 48 3.30 -7.45 9.17
C GLN A 48 2.33 -8.61 9.47
N PHE A 49 1.88 -9.31 8.43
CA PHE A 49 0.93 -10.42 8.51
C PHE A 49 1.13 -11.39 7.35
N ASP A 50 0.66 -12.62 7.54
CA ASP A 50 0.45 -13.60 6.49
C ASP A 50 -1.00 -13.49 6.02
N GLY A 51 -1.23 -13.41 4.71
CA GLY A 51 -2.58 -13.25 4.18
C GLY A 51 -2.62 -12.79 2.74
N THR A 52 -3.73 -12.18 2.34
CA THR A 52 -3.91 -11.72 0.95
C THR A 52 -4.35 -10.27 0.85
N LEU A 53 -3.92 -9.62 -0.22
CA LEU A 53 -4.44 -8.33 -0.67
C LEU A 53 -5.07 -8.50 -2.05
N GLU A 54 -6.25 -7.93 -2.25
CA GLU A 54 -6.84 -7.75 -3.56
C GLU A 54 -6.34 -6.43 -4.14
N ILE A 55 -5.85 -6.45 -5.39
CA ILE A 55 -5.29 -5.29 -6.06
C ILE A 55 -6.15 -5.00 -7.29
N LYS A 56 -6.78 -3.82 -7.33
CA LYS A 56 -7.40 -3.31 -8.56
C LYS A 56 -6.35 -2.54 -9.36
N LEU A 57 -6.20 -2.90 -10.63
CA LEU A 57 -5.22 -2.35 -11.57
C LEU A 57 -5.89 -1.44 -12.61
N PRO A 58 -5.10 -0.65 -13.37
CA PRO A 58 -5.64 0.22 -14.41
C PRO A 58 -6.44 -0.59 -15.43
N GLY A 59 -7.57 -0.03 -15.88
CA GLY A 59 -8.49 -0.74 -16.79
C GLY A 59 -9.44 -1.72 -16.10
N GLY A 60 -9.42 -1.81 -14.77
CA GLY A 60 -10.40 -2.58 -13.99
C GLY A 60 -10.03 -4.04 -13.76
N GLU A 61 -8.85 -4.48 -14.19
CA GLU A 61 -8.30 -5.79 -13.84
C GLU A 61 -8.15 -5.91 -12.32
N ARG A 62 -8.34 -7.14 -11.81
CA ARG A 62 -8.11 -7.46 -10.39
C ARG A 62 -7.17 -8.64 -10.27
N THR A 63 -6.22 -8.53 -9.36
CA THR A 63 -5.32 -9.62 -8.99
C THR A 63 -5.28 -9.80 -7.47
N THR A 64 -4.76 -10.93 -7.01
CA THR A 64 -4.55 -11.22 -5.58
C THR A 64 -3.06 -11.38 -5.33
N ALA A 65 -2.54 -10.68 -4.33
CA ALA A 65 -1.19 -10.82 -3.84
C ALA A 65 -1.19 -11.63 -2.53
N GLU A 66 -0.39 -12.69 -2.47
CA GLU A 66 -0.09 -13.39 -1.22
C GLU A 66 1.05 -12.69 -0.50
N LEU A 67 0.85 -12.41 0.78
CA LEU A 67 1.81 -11.75 1.65
C LEU A 67 2.29 -12.72 2.72
N ARG A 68 3.58 -12.62 3.04
CA ARG A 68 4.24 -13.33 4.13
C ARG A 68 4.88 -12.33 5.07
N THR A 69 4.70 -12.53 6.36
CA THR A 69 5.20 -11.64 7.41
C THR A 69 6.70 -11.46 7.28
N GLY A 70 7.14 -10.20 7.13
CA GLY A 70 8.55 -9.85 7.04
C GLY A 70 9.23 -10.17 5.71
N GLU A 71 8.53 -10.71 4.71
CA GLU A 71 9.09 -10.90 3.36
C GLU A 71 8.88 -9.62 2.53
N PRO A 72 9.94 -8.81 2.30
CA PRO A 72 9.78 -7.54 1.63
C PRO A 72 9.66 -7.72 0.11
N TYR A 73 8.98 -6.78 -0.54
CA TYR A 73 9.01 -6.68 -2.00
C TYR A 73 9.07 -5.22 -2.46
N TYR A 74 9.62 -5.03 -3.64
CA TYR A 74 9.79 -3.71 -4.27
C TYR A 74 8.72 -3.46 -5.34
N ARG A 75 8.37 -2.19 -5.51
CA ARG A 75 7.56 -1.69 -6.63
C ARG A 75 8.12 -0.35 -7.13
N PRO A 76 8.07 -0.13 -8.46
CA PRO A 76 8.60 1.09 -9.04
C PRO A 76 7.64 2.28 -8.89
N LEU A 77 8.20 3.47 -8.97
CA LEU A 77 7.52 4.75 -9.16
C LEU A 77 6.49 4.64 -10.29
N GLY A 78 5.35 5.30 -10.09
CA GLY A 78 4.27 5.34 -11.07
C GLY A 78 3.36 4.13 -11.05
N THR A 79 3.54 3.19 -10.10
CA THR A 79 2.55 2.14 -9.84
C THR A 79 1.21 2.77 -9.48
N GLU A 80 0.14 2.37 -10.18
CA GLU A 80 -1.24 2.81 -9.96
C GLU A 80 -2.10 1.62 -9.55
N HIS A 81 -2.81 1.73 -8.44
CA HIS A 81 -3.71 0.69 -7.95
C HIS A 81 -4.62 1.18 -6.82
N GLU A 82 -5.59 0.35 -6.47
CA GLU A 82 -6.26 0.36 -5.16
C GLU A 82 -5.93 -0.96 -4.48
N VAL A 83 -5.49 -0.89 -3.22
CA VAL A 83 -5.17 -2.06 -2.39
C VAL A 83 -6.32 -2.30 -1.43
N ILE A 84 -6.82 -3.52 -1.39
CA ILE A 84 -7.98 -3.92 -0.59
C ILE A 84 -7.59 -5.13 0.27
N SER A 85 -7.95 -5.11 1.56
CA SER A 85 -7.73 -6.26 2.43
C SER A 85 -8.63 -7.44 2.05
N GLY A 86 -8.03 -8.58 1.74
CA GLY A 86 -8.74 -9.86 1.54
C GLY A 86 -9.01 -10.63 2.84
N ASN A 87 -8.50 -10.11 3.97
CA ASN A 87 -8.40 -10.82 5.24
C ASN A 87 -9.59 -10.53 6.17
N ASP A 88 -10.02 -11.52 6.94
CA ASP A 88 -11.09 -11.41 7.95
C ASP A 88 -10.58 -10.99 9.35
N PHE A 89 -9.32 -10.55 9.43
CA PHE A 89 -8.67 -10.03 10.63
C PHE A 89 -8.00 -8.67 10.34
N PRO A 90 -7.79 -7.82 11.38
CA PRO A 90 -7.04 -6.58 11.22
C PRO A 90 -5.59 -6.85 10.80
N CYS A 91 -5.11 -6.14 9.79
CA CYS A 91 -3.78 -6.35 9.24
C CYS A 91 -3.11 -5.02 8.87
N ALA A 92 -1.78 -5.03 8.79
CA ALA A 92 -1.02 -3.85 8.42
C ALA A 92 0.25 -4.20 7.65
N PHE A 93 0.71 -3.30 6.79
CA PHE A 93 2.04 -3.37 6.19
C PHE A 93 2.77 -2.05 6.39
N ILE A 94 4.11 -2.12 6.37
CA ILE A 94 4.96 -0.94 6.30
C ILE A 94 5.28 -0.67 4.84
N GLU A 95 5.12 0.57 4.43
CA GLU A 95 5.55 1.08 3.13
C GLU A 95 6.69 2.07 3.35
N VAL A 96 7.79 1.86 2.65
CA VAL A 96 8.98 2.72 2.69
C VAL A 96 9.16 3.33 1.31
N GLU A 97 8.74 4.58 1.17
CA GLU A 97 8.95 5.39 -0.04
C GLU A 97 10.39 5.94 -0.04
N LEU A 98 11.08 5.77 -1.16
CA LEU A 98 12.45 6.25 -1.37
C LEU A 98 12.40 7.66 -1.96
N MET A 99 12.64 8.66 -1.11
CA MET A 99 12.63 10.05 -1.53
C MET A 99 13.94 10.38 -2.24
N ASP A 100 13.85 10.86 -3.47
CA ASP A 100 15.03 11.37 -4.15
C ASP A 100 15.58 12.58 -3.41
N ARG A 101 16.92 12.68 -3.35
CA ARG A 101 17.55 13.96 -3.04
C ARG A 101 17.11 14.93 -4.13
N LYS A 102 16.32 15.94 -3.79
CA LYS A 102 16.36 17.19 -4.57
C LYS A 102 17.79 17.70 -4.43
N GLY A 103 18.63 17.34 -5.39
CA GLY A 103 19.97 17.90 -5.56
C GLY A 103 19.90 19.39 -5.81
#